data_AF-A0A2T7SNX3-F1
#
_entry.id   AF-A0A2T7SNX3-F1
#
_cell.length_a   1.000
_cell.length_b   1.000
_cell.length_c   1.000
_cell.angle_alpha   90.00
_cell.angle_beta   90.00
_cell.angle_gamma   90.00
#
_symmetry.space_group_name_H-M   'P 1'
#
loop_
_entity.id
_entity.type
_entity.pdbx_description
1 polymer ?
#
loop_
_entity_poly.entity_id
_entity_poly.type
_entity_poly.pdbx_seq_one_letter_code
_entity_poly.pdbx_strand_id
1 'polypeptide(L)'
;MLHLCQIAVGGSLFKAGTLLGLPLNPAGTHRASDNAKAVHNWARTRPDPQEFELAVHALADELDSRDDLVDYRRRRDALRYWCIDPATWNEITDRIPIPTGRGGRPDFSDRKRQTASIITWTTLTQGEHVYAPHPIRDQQPRGTHQLWRTSDSAFWARIQHGTTGTTDNNWLSLLSHYAAFLAPIIDKDGTVPRGISPWTPGIAAVR
;
A
#
# COMPACT_ATOMS: atom_id res chain seq x y z
N MET A 1 5.06 -10.36 -4.52
CA MET A 1 4.79 -9.72 -5.82
C MET A 1 6.02 -9.65 -6.73
N LEU A 2 7.16 -9.08 -6.29
CA LEU A 2 8.32 -8.83 -7.17
C LEU A 2 8.97 -10.10 -7.76
N HIS A 3 9.16 -11.15 -6.95
CA HIS A 3 9.72 -12.42 -7.42
C HIS A 3 8.75 -13.20 -8.32
N LEU A 4 7.45 -13.18 -8.03
CA LEU A 4 6.42 -13.77 -8.89
C LEU A 4 6.40 -13.10 -10.27
N CYS A 5 6.44 -11.76 -10.31
CA CYS A 5 6.56 -11.02 -11.57
C CYS A 5 7.85 -11.34 -12.33
N GLN A 6 8.96 -11.58 -11.63
CA GLN A 6 10.21 -12.01 -12.25
C GLN A 6 10.08 -13.38 -12.93
N ILE A 7 9.46 -14.34 -12.25
CA ILE A 7 9.27 -15.70 -12.80
C ILE A 7 8.31 -15.65 -14.00
N ALA A 8 7.19 -14.92 -13.89
CA ALA A 8 6.18 -14.83 -14.95
C ALA A 8 6.69 -14.09 -16.21
N VAL A 9 7.42 -12.97 -16.06
CA VAL A 9 7.87 -12.14 -17.19
C VAL A 9 9.21 -12.62 -17.77
N GLY A 10 9.95 -13.41 -17.00
CA GLY A 10 11.33 -13.76 -17.30
C GLY A 10 12.30 -12.58 -17.18
N GLY A 11 13.54 -12.89 -16.79
CA GLY A 11 14.63 -11.93 -16.67
C GLY A 11 14.99 -11.56 -15.24
N SER A 12 15.58 -10.37 -15.06
CA SER A 12 16.16 -9.96 -13.77
C SER A 12 15.11 -9.37 -12.82
N LEU A 13 15.38 -9.47 -11.50
CA LEU A 13 14.62 -8.75 -10.46
C LEU A 13 14.53 -7.24 -10.73
N PHE A 14 15.56 -6.66 -11.34
CA PHE A 14 15.57 -5.26 -11.76
C PHE A 14 14.50 -4.98 -12.82
N LYS A 15 14.42 -5.80 -13.88
CA LYS A 15 13.40 -5.69 -14.92
C LYS A 15 11.98 -5.84 -14.35
N ALA A 16 11.79 -6.81 -13.45
CA ALA A 16 10.53 -6.99 -12.74
C ALA A 16 10.17 -5.77 -11.88
N GLY A 17 11.15 -5.21 -11.14
CA GLY A 17 10.97 -3.98 -10.37
C GLY A 17 10.59 -2.78 -11.24
N THR A 18 11.28 -2.58 -12.37
CA THR A 18 10.93 -1.53 -13.33
C THR A 18 9.52 -1.70 -13.89
N LEU A 19 9.15 -2.92 -14.30
CA LEU A 19 7.82 -3.21 -14.83
C LEU A 19 6.73 -2.94 -13.78
N LEU A 20 7.01 -3.28 -12.53
CA LEU A 20 6.11 -3.01 -11.42
C LEU A 20 6.16 -1.56 -10.94
N GLY A 21 6.97 -0.66 -11.50
CA GLY A 21 7.11 0.70 -10.98
C GLY A 21 7.70 0.77 -9.57
N LEU A 22 8.45 -0.26 -9.17
CA LEU A 22 9.19 -0.38 -7.92
C LEU A 22 10.70 -0.36 -8.22
N PRO A 23 11.29 0.78 -8.60
CA PRO A 23 12.71 0.86 -8.92
C PRO A 23 13.53 0.46 -7.68
N LEU A 24 14.22 -0.67 -7.77
CA LEU A 24 15.03 -1.19 -6.68
C LEU A 24 16.31 -0.36 -6.57
N ASN A 25 16.47 0.36 -5.46
CA ASN A 25 17.78 0.86 -5.05
C ASN A 25 18.65 -0.32 -4.54
N PRO A 26 19.98 -0.17 -4.36
CA PRO A 26 20.86 -1.28 -3.97
C PRO A 26 20.39 -2.04 -2.71
N ALA A 27 19.86 -1.32 -1.71
CA ALA A 27 19.30 -1.92 -0.49
C ALA A 27 17.96 -2.65 -0.71
N GLY A 28 17.15 -2.20 -1.67
CA GLY A 28 15.91 -2.85 -2.11
C GLY A 28 16.21 -4.09 -2.94
N THR A 29 17.23 -4.05 -3.80
CA THR A 29 17.73 -5.20 -4.57
C THR A 29 18.22 -6.32 -3.65
N HIS A 30 18.95 -5.98 -2.59
CA HIS A 30 19.44 -6.97 -1.62
C HIS A 30 18.29 -7.68 -0.91
N ARG A 31 17.31 -6.92 -0.37
CA ARG A 31 16.12 -7.49 0.28
C ARG A 31 15.27 -8.33 -0.66
N ALA A 32 15.10 -7.89 -1.90
CA ALA A 32 14.38 -8.65 -2.93
C ALA A 32 15.10 -9.97 -3.26
N SER A 33 16.44 -9.93 -3.37
CA SER A 33 17.26 -11.10 -3.63
C SER A 33 17.26 -12.10 -2.46
N ASP A 34 17.29 -11.63 -1.22
CA ASP A 34 17.32 -12.53 -0.05
C ASP A 34 15.99 -13.26 0.13
N ASN A 35 14.86 -12.57 -0.10
CA ASN A 35 13.55 -13.22 -0.11
C ASN A 35 13.44 -14.26 -1.23
N ALA A 36 13.95 -13.96 -2.43
CA ALA A 36 13.96 -14.92 -3.55
C ALA A 36 14.82 -16.16 -3.21
N LYS A 37 15.98 -15.97 -2.57
CA LYS A 37 16.82 -17.09 -2.08
C LYS A 37 16.12 -17.93 -1.03
N ALA A 38 15.42 -17.30 -0.07
CA ALA A 38 14.68 -18.02 0.96
C ALA A 38 13.58 -18.90 0.34
N VAL A 39 12.82 -18.37 -0.62
CA VAL A 39 11.79 -19.13 -1.36
C VAL A 39 12.42 -20.28 -2.16
N HIS A 40 13.53 -20.02 -2.85
CA HIS A 40 14.21 -21.05 -3.63
C HIS A 40 14.79 -22.17 -2.75
N ASN A 41 15.37 -21.80 -1.60
CA ASN A 41 15.86 -22.77 -0.61
C ASN A 41 14.72 -23.61 -0.03
N TRP A 42 13.58 -23.00 0.28
CA TRP A 42 12.38 -23.72 0.73
C TRP A 42 11.84 -24.65 -0.37
N ALA A 43 11.78 -24.21 -1.62
CA ALA A 43 11.31 -25.05 -2.73
C ALA A 43 12.21 -26.29 -2.90
N ARG A 44 13.52 -26.15 -2.71
CA ARG A 44 14.49 -27.27 -2.78
C ARG A 44 14.36 -28.29 -1.64
N THR A 45 13.69 -27.96 -0.54
CA THR A 45 13.42 -28.92 0.55
C THR A 45 12.11 -29.67 0.36
N ARG A 46 11.36 -29.38 -0.72
CA ARG A 46 10.14 -30.10 -1.09
C ARG A 46 10.46 -31.45 -1.74
N PRO A 47 9.58 -32.46 -1.60
CA PRO A 47 9.76 -33.76 -2.26
C PRO A 47 9.83 -33.67 -3.78
N ASP A 48 9.12 -32.69 -4.37
CA ASP A 48 9.20 -32.35 -5.79
C ASP A 48 9.74 -30.92 -5.95
N PRO A 49 11.00 -30.76 -6.39
CA PRO A 49 11.59 -29.44 -6.63
C PRO A 49 10.90 -28.62 -7.73
N GLN A 50 10.16 -29.27 -8.64
CA GLN A 50 9.44 -28.60 -9.75
C GLN A 50 8.03 -28.15 -9.34
N GLU A 51 7.49 -28.67 -8.23
CA GLU A 51 6.15 -28.34 -7.70
C GLU A 51 5.94 -26.82 -7.63
N PHE A 52 6.95 -26.10 -7.16
CA PHE A 52 6.90 -24.63 -7.04
C PHE A 52 6.85 -23.92 -8.40
N GLU A 53 7.69 -24.31 -9.34
CA GLU A 53 7.74 -23.67 -10.67
C GLU A 53 6.45 -23.96 -11.45
N LEU A 54 5.96 -25.19 -11.39
CA LEU A 54 4.68 -25.59 -12.00
C LEU A 54 3.50 -24.81 -11.40
N ALA A 55 3.47 -24.66 -10.07
CA ALA A 55 2.43 -23.86 -9.41
C ALA A 55 2.47 -22.39 -9.83
N VAL A 56 3.67 -21.81 -9.99
CA VAL A 56 3.80 -20.42 -10.46
C VAL A 56 3.36 -20.26 -11.92
N HIS A 57 3.71 -21.22 -12.79
CA HIS A 57 3.24 -21.21 -14.18
C HIS A 57 1.73 -21.38 -14.29
N ALA A 58 1.14 -22.31 -13.55
CA ALA A 58 -0.32 -22.49 -13.51
C ALA A 58 -1.04 -21.23 -13.03
N LEU A 59 -0.45 -20.51 -12.06
CA LEU A 59 -1.00 -19.25 -11.57
C LEU A 59 -0.87 -18.12 -12.61
N ALA A 60 0.19 -18.12 -13.43
CA ALA A 60 0.30 -17.19 -14.55
C ALA A 60 -0.75 -17.49 -15.63
N ASP A 61 -0.93 -18.77 -16.01
CA ASP A 61 -1.95 -19.18 -16.99
C ASP A 61 -3.37 -18.85 -16.49
N GLU A 62 -3.65 -19.06 -15.21
CA GLU A 62 -4.92 -18.68 -14.59
C GLU A 62 -5.16 -17.17 -14.70
N LEU A 63 -4.14 -16.35 -14.39
CA LEU A 63 -4.25 -14.90 -14.50
C LEU A 63 -4.46 -14.47 -15.96
N ASP A 64 -3.73 -15.03 -16.92
CA ASP A 64 -3.87 -14.72 -18.35
C ASP A 64 -5.26 -15.07 -18.91
N SER A 65 -5.99 -15.99 -18.26
CA SER A 65 -7.36 -16.36 -18.64
C SER A 65 -8.45 -15.41 -18.14
N ARG A 66 -8.10 -14.42 -17.29
CA ARG A 66 -9.05 -13.53 -16.64
C ARG A 66 -9.14 -12.16 -17.33
N ASP A 67 -10.36 -11.73 -17.62
CA ASP A 67 -10.64 -10.40 -18.16
C ASP A 67 -10.82 -9.31 -17.07
N ASP A 68 -10.92 -9.72 -15.79
CA ASP A 68 -11.22 -8.85 -14.65
C ASP A 68 -9.98 -8.49 -13.81
N LEU A 69 -8.79 -8.53 -14.41
CA LEU A 69 -7.54 -8.25 -13.72
C LEU A 69 -7.39 -6.77 -13.33
N VAL A 70 -6.88 -6.55 -12.12
CA VAL A 70 -6.51 -5.22 -11.63
C VAL A 70 -5.14 -4.82 -12.15
N ASP A 71 -5.07 -3.70 -12.88
CA ASP A 71 -3.80 -3.08 -13.25
C ASP A 71 -3.18 -2.31 -12.08
N TYR A 72 -2.40 -3.02 -11.27
CA TYR A 72 -1.70 -2.40 -10.14
C TYR A 72 -0.64 -1.38 -10.55
N ARG A 73 -0.10 -1.44 -11.77
CA ARG A 73 0.83 -0.42 -12.27
C ARG A 73 0.08 0.88 -12.51
N ARG A 74 -1.08 0.82 -13.18
CA ARG A 74 -1.98 1.98 -13.34
C ARG A 74 -2.31 2.62 -12.01
N ARG A 75 -2.67 1.83 -10.98
CA ARG A 75 -2.90 2.36 -9.63
C ARG A 75 -1.69 3.09 -9.05
N ARG A 76 -0.49 2.50 -9.17
CA ARG A 76 0.75 3.14 -8.68
C ARG A 76 1.10 4.42 -9.44
N ASP A 77 0.91 4.44 -10.75
CA ASP A 77 1.16 5.62 -11.58
C ASP A 77 0.20 6.77 -11.22
N ALA A 78 -1.09 6.47 -11.04
CA ALA A 78 -2.09 7.43 -10.58
C ALA A 78 -1.75 8.03 -9.20
N LEU A 79 -1.14 7.23 -8.33
CA LEU A 79 -0.81 7.59 -6.96
C LEU A 79 0.63 8.11 -6.77
N ARG A 80 1.43 8.27 -7.83
CA ARG A 80 2.88 8.52 -7.74
C ARG A 80 3.29 9.72 -6.86
N TYR A 81 2.47 10.76 -6.82
CA TYR A 81 2.70 11.98 -6.03
C TYR A 81 1.56 12.25 -5.04
N TRP A 82 0.74 11.24 -4.78
CA TRP A 82 -0.51 11.40 -4.09
C TRP A 82 -0.35 11.36 -2.56
N CYS A 83 -1.18 12.15 -1.88
CA CYS A 83 -1.51 12.00 -0.47
C CYS A 83 -2.98 12.40 -0.27
N ILE A 84 -3.57 11.99 0.85
CA ILE A 84 -4.90 12.43 1.24
C ILE A 84 -4.86 13.96 1.40
N ASP A 85 -5.76 14.65 0.71
CA ASP A 85 -5.86 16.11 0.78
C ASP A 85 -6.44 16.57 2.12
N PRO A 86 -6.23 17.83 2.52
CA PRO A 86 -6.68 18.33 3.82
C PRO A 86 -8.19 18.23 4.06
N ALA A 87 -9.02 18.44 3.02
CA ALA A 87 -10.47 18.41 3.19
C ALA A 87 -10.96 16.99 3.46
N THR A 88 -10.51 16.02 2.64
CA THR A 88 -10.80 14.60 2.86
C THR A 88 -10.23 14.10 4.19
N TRP A 89 -9.06 14.59 4.60
CA TRP A 89 -8.48 14.23 5.90
C TRP A 89 -9.34 14.69 7.06
N ASN A 90 -9.83 15.93 7.03
CA ASN A 90 -10.72 16.46 8.07
C ASN A 90 -12.01 15.62 8.16
N GLU A 91 -12.60 15.26 7.01
CA GLU A 91 -13.76 14.37 6.98
C GLU A 91 -13.46 13.01 7.65
N ILE A 92 -12.30 12.41 7.37
CA ILE A 92 -11.90 11.14 8.01
C ILE A 92 -11.76 11.34 9.52
N THR A 93 -11.13 12.42 9.97
CA THR A 93 -10.84 12.62 11.40
C THR A 93 -12.07 13.02 12.21
N ASP A 94 -13.01 13.76 11.63
CA ASP A 94 -14.27 14.14 12.27
C ASP A 94 -15.17 12.94 12.59
N ARG A 95 -14.95 11.81 11.89
CA ARG A 95 -15.67 10.55 12.10
C ARG A 95 -15.05 9.68 13.21
N ILE A 96 -13.87 10.04 13.71
CA ILE A 96 -13.22 9.29 14.78
C ILE A 96 -13.73 9.85 16.11
N PRO A 97 -14.38 9.02 16.96
CA PRO A 97 -14.86 9.48 18.25
C PRO A 97 -13.70 10.05 19.08
N ILE A 98 -13.85 11.29 19.54
CA ILE A 98 -12.92 11.86 20.50
C ILE A 98 -13.14 11.13 21.83
N PRO A 99 -12.12 10.47 22.41
CA PRO A 99 -12.29 9.79 23.68
C PRO A 99 -12.75 10.78 24.75
N THR A 100 -13.85 10.49 25.43
CA THR A 100 -14.44 11.33 26.47
C THR A 100 -13.74 11.20 27.84
N GLY A 101 -12.67 10.40 27.91
CA GLY A 101 -11.90 10.12 29.15
C GLY A 101 -10.57 10.87 29.27
N ARG A 102 -9.73 10.49 30.24
CA ARG A 102 -8.41 11.09 30.55
C ARG A 102 -7.31 10.88 29.47
N GLY A 103 -7.69 10.59 28.23
CA GLY A 103 -6.76 10.51 27.10
C GLY A 103 -6.58 11.87 26.44
N GLY A 104 -5.36 12.20 26.00
CA GLY A 104 -5.15 13.35 25.12
C GLY A 104 -5.89 13.17 23.80
N ARG A 105 -6.20 14.28 23.10
CA ARG A 105 -6.77 14.23 21.75
C ARG A 105 -5.87 13.36 20.84
N PRO A 106 -6.45 12.48 20.00
CA PRO A 106 -5.67 11.74 19.02
C PRO A 106 -4.88 12.70 18.11
N ASP A 107 -3.65 12.32 17.76
CA ASP A 107 -2.83 13.09 16.81
C ASP A 107 -3.43 12.98 15.41
N PHE A 108 -3.95 14.11 14.92
CA PHE A 108 -4.49 14.27 13.56
C PHE A 108 -3.65 15.25 12.72
N SER A 109 -2.40 15.47 13.10
CA SER A 109 -1.47 16.33 12.35
C SER A 109 -1.15 15.78 10.95
N ASP A 110 -0.48 16.61 10.15
CA ASP A 110 0.07 16.25 8.84
C ASP A 110 0.94 14.99 8.86
N ARG A 111 1.59 14.68 10.00
CA ARG A 111 2.30 13.41 10.20
C ARG A 111 1.34 12.22 10.13
N LYS A 112 0.21 12.26 10.85
CA LYS A 112 -0.79 11.20 10.81
C LYS A 112 -1.50 11.14 9.45
N ARG A 113 -1.71 12.29 8.77
CA ARG A 113 -2.20 12.32 7.38
C ARG A 113 -1.23 11.64 6.41
N GLN A 114 0.08 11.80 6.59
CA GLN A 114 1.09 11.09 5.81
C GLN A 114 1.04 9.57 6.07
N THR A 115 0.93 9.14 7.34
CA THR A 115 0.72 7.72 7.68
C THR A 115 -0.56 7.17 7.04
N ALA A 116 -1.66 7.92 7.09
CA ALA A 116 -2.94 7.58 6.46
C ALA A 116 -2.78 7.34 4.95
N SER A 117 -2.04 8.23 4.30
CA SER A 117 -1.77 8.20 2.86
C SER A 117 -0.96 6.96 2.49
N ILE A 118 0.04 6.59 3.29
CA ILE A 118 0.85 5.37 3.10
C ILE A 118 -0.04 4.13 3.20
N ILE A 119 -0.86 4.04 4.25
CA ILE A 119 -1.76 2.90 4.47
C ILE A 119 -2.74 2.77 3.30
N THR A 120 -3.39 3.87 2.92
CA THR A 120 -4.35 3.89 1.80
C THR A 120 -3.68 3.51 0.48
N TRP A 121 -2.47 4.04 0.22
CA TRP A 121 -1.67 3.68 -0.95
C TRP A 121 -1.35 2.17 -0.98
N THR A 122 -0.95 1.59 0.15
CA THR A 122 -0.66 0.16 0.24
C THR A 122 -1.92 -0.67 0.02
N THR A 123 -3.05 -0.29 0.60
CA THR A 123 -4.33 -0.98 0.37
C THR A 123 -4.74 -0.93 -1.11
N LEU A 124 -4.58 0.22 -1.78
CA LEU A 124 -4.93 0.38 -3.19
C LEU A 124 -4.00 -0.40 -4.12
N THR A 125 -2.69 -0.37 -3.86
CA THR A 125 -1.68 -0.89 -4.79
C THR A 125 -1.22 -2.31 -4.46
N GLN A 126 -1.64 -2.84 -3.30
CA GLN A 126 -1.13 -4.08 -2.70
C GLN A 126 0.41 -4.12 -2.65
N GLY A 127 1.04 -2.94 -2.61
CA GLY A 127 2.49 -2.76 -2.57
C GLY A 127 2.99 -2.52 -1.15
N GLU A 128 4.27 -2.81 -0.93
CA GLU A 128 4.91 -2.58 0.37
C GLU A 128 4.90 -1.09 0.74
N HIS A 129 4.48 -0.78 1.97
CA HIS A 129 4.34 0.59 2.50
C HIS A 129 5.60 1.45 2.35
N VAL A 130 6.80 0.84 2.36
CA VAL A 130 8.08 1.55 2.18
C VAL A 130 8.23 2.21 0.81
N TYR A 131 7.45 1.79 -0.19
CA TYR A 131 7.45 2.36 -1.54
C TYR A 131 6.36 3.42 -1.75
N ALA A 132 5.49 3.63 -0.77
CA ALA A 132 4.48 4.67 -0.85
C ALA A 132 5.11 6.06 -1.03
N PRO A 133 4.43 7.00 -1.71
CA PRO A 133 4.89 8.38 -1.82
C PRO A 133 4.80 9.11 -0.48
N HIS A 134 5.71 10.07 -0.26
CA HIS A 134 5.77 10.82 1.00
C HIS A 134 5.78 12.35 0.82
N PRO A 135 4.86 12.93 0.02
CA PRO A 135 4.93 14.35 -0.36
C PRO A 135 4.87 15.31 0.83
N ILE A 136 4.18 14.94 1.92
CA ILE A 136 4.09 15.79 3.13
C ILE A 136 5.41 15.75 3.89
N ARG A 137 5.99 14.55 4.06
CA ARG A 137 7.29 14.38 4.73
C ARG A 137 8.40 15.08 3.96
N ASP A 138 8.38 14.98 2.63
CA ASP A 138 9.45 15.50 1.78
C ASP A 138 9.52 17.05 1.82
N GLN A 139 8.45 17.72 2.27
CA GLN A 139 8.40 19.16 2.56
C GLN A 139 8.94 19.54 3.95
N GLN A 140 9.17 18.57 4.84
CA GLN A 140 9.66 18.83 6.20
C GLN A 140 11.19 18.99 6.25
N PRO A 141 11.75 19.60 7.30
CA PRO A 141 13.19 19.59 7.55
C PRO A 141 13.76 18.17 7.65
N ARG A 142 15.01 17.98 7.23
CA ARG A 142 15.67 16.65 7.20
C ARG A 142 15.63 15.91 8.54
N GLY A 143 15.77 16.62 9.68
CA GLY A 143 15.69 16.02 11.01
C GLY A 143 14.34 15.35 11.29
N THR A 144 13.26 15.91 10.74
CA THR A 144 11.89 15.41 10.90
C THR A 144 11.64 14.14 10.07
N HIS A 145 12.36 13.96 8.96
CA HIS A 145 12.15 12.81 8.06
C HIS A 145 12.38 11.47 8.76
N GLN A 146 13.45 11.38 9.55
CA GLN A 146 13.80 10.15 10.25
C GLN A 146 12.80 9.84 11.35
N LEU A 147 12.35 10.85 12.11
CA LEU A 147 11.34 10.70 13.16
C LEU A 147 10.02 10.16 12.58
N TRP A 148 9.59 10.72 11.44
CA TRP A 148 8.36 10.27 10.78
C TRP A 148 8.50 8.84 10.25
N ARG A 149 9.62 8.52 9.59
CA ARG A 149 9.90 7.17 9.09
C ARG A 149 9.88 6.12 10.22
N THR A 150 10.55 6.39 11.34
CA THR A 150 10.53 5.49 12.50
C THR A 150 9.12 5.32 13.06
N SER A 151 8.34 6.40 13.13
CA SER A 151 6.96 6.37 13.60
C SER A 151 6.06 5.55 12.68
N ASP A 152 6.21 5.70 11.36
CA ASP A 152 5.45 4.93 10.36
C ASP A 152 5.81 3.44 10.44
N SER A 153 7.10 3.09 10.55
CA SER A 153 7.53 1.70 10.71
C SER A 153 7.01 1.07 12.02
N ALA A 154 7.05 1.80 13.13
CA ALA A 154 6.52 1.33 14.40
C ALA A 154 4.99 1.14 14.35
N PHE A 155 4.28 2.04 13.66
CA PHE A 155 2.84 1.88 13.44
C PHE A 155 2.54 0.66 12.58
N TRP A 156 3.28 0.48 11.49
CA TRP A 156 3.13 -0.66 10.58
C TRP A 156 3.33 -2.00 11.30
N ALA A 157 4.35 -2.11 12.16
CA ALA A 157 4.57 -3.30 12.97
C ALA A 157 3.36 -3.61 13.87
N ARG A 158 2.74 -2.59 14.47
CA ARG A 158 1.51 -2.79 15.28
C ARG A 158 0.34 -3.31 14.46
N ILE A 159 0.16 -2.82 13.23
CA ILE A 159 -0.86 -3.35 12.31
C ILE A 159 -0.58 -4.83 12.03
N GLN A 160 0.65 -5.18 11.65
CA GLN A 160 1.03 -6.55 11.30
C GLN A 160 0.88 -7.52 12.48
N HIS A 161 1.13 -7.06 13.70
CA HIS A 161 0.98 -7.86 14.91
C HIS A 161 -0.43 -7.82 15.51
N GLY A 162 -1.37 -7.07 14.94
CA GLY A 162 -2.73 -6.94 15.48
C GLY A 162 -2.80 -6.30 16.86
N THR A 163 -1.83 -5.43 17.20
CA THR A 163 -1.70 -4.81 18.54
C THR A 163 -2.15 -3.35 18.55
N THR A 164 -2.90 -2.93 17.52
CA THR A 164 -3.52 -1.59 17.44
C THR A 164 -4.71 -1.47 18.38
N GLY A 165 -4.86 -0.30 19.01
CA GLY A 165 -6.00 -0.02 19.89
C GLY A 165 -7.29 0.29 19.13
N THR A 166 -8.41 0.38 19.83
CA THR A 166 -9.76 0.59 19.24
C THR A 166 -9.84 1.82 18.34
N THR A 167 -9.28 2.96 18.76
CA THR A 167 -9.27 4.19 17.94
C THR A 167 -8.49 4.01 16.65
N ASP A 168 -7.33 3.34 16.71
CA ASP A 168 -6.52 3.04 15.52
C ASP A 168 -7.28 2.05 14.60
N ASN A 169 -7.99 1.06 15.15
CA ASN A 169 -8.79 0.11 14.35
C ASN A 169 -9.96 0.79 13.63
N ASN A 170 -10.67 1.70 14.32
CA ASN A 170 -11.74 2.49 13.69
C ASN A 170 -11.18 3.38 12.57
N TRP A 171 -10.02 3.99 12.79
CA TRP A 171 -9.33 4.77 11.77
C TRP A 171 -8.92 3.92 10.57
N LEU A 172 -8.33 2.74 10.78
CA LEU A 172 -7.98 1.80 9.71
C LEU A 172 -9.19 1.34 8.91
N SER A 173 -10.35 1.16 9.56
CA SER A 173 -11.62 0.84 8.89
C SER A 173 -12.08 1.97 7.98
N LEU A 174 -12.01 3.23 8.44
CA LEU A 174 -12.31 4.40 7.61
C LEU A 174 -11.37 4.52 6.40
N LEU A 175 -10.06 4.28 6.59
CA LEU A 175 -9.10 4.28 5.48
C LEU A 175 -9.36 3.15 4.49
N SER A 176 -9.78 1.98 4.97
CA SER A 176 -10.14 0.84 4.11
C SER A 176 -11.39 1.14 3.29
N HIS A 177 -12.40 1.78 3.88
CA HIS A 177 -13.59 2.24 3.17
C HIS A 177 -13.23 3.31 2.12
N TYR A 178 -12.35 4.26 2.47
CA TYR A 178 -11.88 5.26 1.51
C TYR A 178 -11.09 4.64 0.34
N ALA A 179 -10.24 3.65 0.62
CA ALA A 179 -9.53 2.90 -0.43
C ALA A 179 -10.51 2.15 -1.34
N ALA A 180 -11.53 1.51 -0.78
CA ALA A 180 -12.56 0.80 -1.56
C ALA A 180 -13.35 1.75 -2.48
N PHE A 181 -13.59 2.98 -2.04
CA PHE A 181 -14.20 4.02 -2.87
C PHE A 181 -13.28 4.47 -4.02
N LEU A 182 -11.99 4.67 -3.76
CA LEU A 182 -11.03 5.14 -4.77
C LEU A 182 -10.69 4.07 -5.82
N ALA A 183 -10.64 2.80 -5.44
CA ALA A 183 -10.21 1.70 -6.31
C ALA A 183 -10.93 1.67 -7.68
N PRO A 184 -12.28 1.59 -7.76
CA PRO A 184 -12.97 1.52 -9.05
C PRO A 184 -12.80 2.80 -9.88
N ILE A 185 -12.64 3.97 -9.24
CA ILE A 185 -12.41 5.23 -9.94
C ILE A 185 -11.03 5.24 -10.59
N ILE A 186 -9.99 4.81 -9.85
CA ILE A 186 -8.63 4.73 -10.38
C ILE A 186 -8.54 3.67 -11.49
N ASP A 187 -9.20 2.52 -11.32
CA ASP A 187 -9.19 1.46 -12.32
C ASP A 187 -9.86 1.90 -13.62
N LYS A 188 -10.92 2.71 -13.53
CA LYS A 188 -11.64 3.24 -14.69
C LYS A 188 -10.92 4.42 -15.35
N ASP A 189 -10.55 5.42 -14.55
CA ASP A 189 -10.12 6.75 -15.04
C ASP A 189 -8.59 6.94 -15.01
N GLY A 190 -7.86 6.08 -14.30
CA GLY A 190 -6.39 6.16 -14.17
C GLY A 190 -5.90 7.37 -13.38
N THR A 191 -6.80 8.05 -12.69
CA THR A 191 -6.49 9.24 -11.90
C THR A 191 -7.20 9.17 -10.55
N VAL A 192 -6.62 9.82 -9.54
CA VAL A 192 -7.26 9.95 -8.24
C VAL A 192 -8.14 11.20 -8.26
N PRO A 193 -9.44 11.09 -7.97
CA PRO A 193 -10.31 12.24 -7.95
C PRO A 193 -9.95 13.15 -6.76
N ARG A 194 -10.18 14.46 -6.91
CA ARG A 194 -9.81 15.47 -5.91
C ARG A 194 -11.02 15.98 -5.16
N GLY A 195 -10.88 16.14 -3.85
CA GLY A 195 -11.92 16.74 -3.01
C GLY A 195 -13.21 15.95 -2.97
N ILE A 196 -13.15 14.64 -3.26
CA ILE A 196 -14.28 13.74 -3.11
C ILE A 196 -13.91 12.58 -2.22
N SER A 197 -14.87 12.18 -1.40
CA SER A 197 -14.80 11.04 -0.50
C SER A 197 -16.12 10.28 -0.57
N PRO A 198 -16.19 9.03 -0.08
CA PRO A 198 -17.44 8.30 0.03
C PRO A 198 -18.45 8.96 0.99
N TRP A 199 -18.05 10.02 1.69
CA TRP A 199 -18.91 10.74 2.59
C TRP A 199 -19.25 12.17 2.15
N THR A 200 -18.77 12.59 0.99
CA THR A 200 -19.15 13.87 0.40
C THR A 200 -20.64 13.82 0.00
N PRO A 201 -21.47 14.81 0.41
CA PRO A 201 -22.89 14.84 0.07
C PRO A 201 -23.13 14.78 -1.45
N GLY A 202 -24.07 13.93 -1.89
CA GLY A 202 -24.48 13.84 -3.30
C GLY A 202 -23.66 12.86 -4.15
N ILE A 203 -22.64 12.20 -3.58
CA ILE A 203 -21.96 11.07 -4.24
C ILE A 203 -22.78 9.81 -3.99
N ALA A 204 -23.47 9.31 -5.03
CA ALA A 204 -24.11 8.01 -4.96
C ALA A 204 -23.02 6.95 -4.74
N ALA A 205 -23.22 6.06 -3.75
CA ALA A 205 -22.31 4.95 -3.50
C ALA A 205 -22.10 4.18 -4.81
N VAL A 206 -20.88 4.24 -5.33
CA VAL A 206 -20.47 3.45 -6.50
C VAL A 206 -20.68 1.99 -6.10
N ARG A 207 -21.70 1.36 -6.69
CA ARG A 207 -22.01 -0.06 -6.52
C ARG A 207 -21.14 -0.91 -7.43
#